data_AF-A0A971C0A4-F1
#
_entry.id   AF-A0A971C0A4-F1
#
_cell.length_a   1.000
_cell.length_b   1.000
_cell.length_c   1.000
_cell.angle_alpha   90.00
_cell.angle_beta   90.00
_cell.angle_gamma   90.00
#
_symmetry.space_group_name_H-M   'P 1'
#
loop_
_entity.id
_entity.type
_entity.pdbx_description
1 polymer ?
#
loop_
_entity_poly.entity_id
_entity_poly.type
_entity_poly.pdbx_seq_one_letter_code
_entity_poly.pdbx_strand_id
1 'polypeptide(L)'
;GLTEEVARGLRREGWSSARLQVRWQVEARPEATRAVSLKEPSAAAADLLSAVRRVLPEVLEGPVVELGVRAEALAPQAGKQLTLFQKRKASQRLAQVGADLQKRLGQAVLYQVQTLGPSHLEERTFALAPR
;
A
#
# COMPACT_ATOMS: atom_id res chain seq x y z
N GLY A 1 -4.62 16.80 -11.38
CA GLY A 1 -5.01 17.39 -10.08
C GLY A 1 -3.91 17.21 -9.05
N LEU A 2 -3.91 18.00 -7.96
CA LEU A 2 -2.82 18.02 -6.95
C LEU A 2 -2.41 16.63 -6.45
N THR A 3 -3.38 15.78 -6.12
CA THR A 3 -3.10 14.41 -5.64
C THR A 3 -2.57 13.48 -6.72
N GLU A 4 -2.87 13.74 -8.00
CA GLU A 4 -2.31 12.98 -9.12
C GLU A 4 -0.84 13.32 -9.35
N GLU A 5 -0.44 14.57 -9.16
CA GLU A 5 0.96 15.00 -9.28
C GLU A 5 1.80 14.39 -8.16
N VAL A 6 1.29 14.44 -6.93
CA VAL A 6 1.92 13.77 -5.77
C VAL A 6 2.03 12.26 -6.00
N ALA A 7 0.94 11.61 -6.43
CA ALA A 7 0.95 10.18 -6.75
C ALA A 7 1.94 9.83 -7.87
N ARG A 8 2.04 10.68 -8.91
CA ARG A 8 3.00 10.50 -10.00
C ARG A 8 4.44 10.60 -9.50
N GLY A 9 4.73 11.56 -8.62
CA GLY A 9 6.04 11.69 -7.96
C GLY A 9 6.41 10.45 -7.16
N LEU A 10 5.51 9.99 -6.29
CA LEU A 10 5.72 8.77 -5.48
C LEU A 10 5.96 7.55 -6.36
N ARG A 11 5.15 7.34 -7.40
CA ARG A 11 5.27 6.18 -8.30
C ARG A 11 6.56 6.19 -9.12
N ARG A 12 7.03 7.36 -9.57
CA ARG A 12 8.29 7.49 -10.32
C ARG A 12 9.48 6.97 -9.51
N GLU A 13 9.48 7.26 -8.22
CA GLU A 13 10.55 6.84 -7.30
C GLU A 13 10.30 5.45 -6.68
N GLY A 14 9.16 4.80 -7.00
CA GLY A 14 8.76 3.54 -6.36
C GLY A 14 8.41 3.68 -4.88
N TRP A 15 8.05 4.89 -4.44
CA TRP A 15 7.73 5.23 -3.06
C TRP A 15 6.22 5.11 -2.81
N SER A 16 5.87 5.02 -1.53
CA SER A 16 4.49 5.10 -1.05
C SER A 16 4.37 6.18 0.01
N SER A 17 3.16 6.47 0.49
CA SER A 17 2.98 7.38 1.61
C SER A 17 1.93 6.86 2.57
N ALA A 18 2.23 6.86 3.86
CA ALA A 18 1.27 6.57 4.93
C ALA A 18 0.65 7.85 5.51
N ARG A 19 1.19 9.03 5.18
CA ARG A 19 0.77 10.30 5.75
C ARG A 19 0.88 11.43 4.75
N LEU A 20 -0.16 12.24 4.67
CA LEU A 20 -0.21 13.45 3.88
C LEU A 20 -0.19 14.67 4.81
N GLN A 21 0.42 15.76 4.36
CA GLN A 21 0.20 17.09 4.89
C GLN A 21 -0.67 17.85 3.90
N VAL A 22 -1.83 18.29 4.36
CA VAL A 22 -2.73 19.15 3.59
C VAL A 22 -2.54 20.55 4.13
N ARG A 23 -2.16 21.49 3.27
CA ARG A 23 -2.08 22.92 3.58
C ARG A 23 -3.21 23.65 2.88
N TRP A 24 -3.82 24.62 3.53
CA TRP A 24 -4.84 25.45 2.92
C TRP A 24 -4.79 26.88 3.47
N GLN A 25 -5.22 27.82 2.65
CA GLN A 25 -5.41 29.20 3.04
C GLN A 25 -6.84 29.62 2.71
N VAL A 26 -7.55 30.12 3.73
CA VAL A 26 -8.87 30.73 3.58
C VAL A 26 -8.69 32.24 3.54
N GLU A 27 -9.57 32.94 2.83
CA GLU A 27 -9.54 34.40 2.74
C GLU A 27 -9.47 35.06 4.13
N ALA A 28 -8.61 36.07 4.27
CA ALA A 28 -8.35 36.81 5.51
C ALA A 28 -7.93 35.96 6.72
N ARG A 29 -7.51 34.70 6.52
CA ARG A 29 -6.94 33.84 7.56
C ARG A 29 -5.50 33.44 7.20
N PRO A 30 -4.66 33.18 8.22
CA PRO A 30 -3.33 32.63 7.99
C PRO A 30 -3.41 31.24 7.37
N GLU A 31 -2.36 30.84 6.66
CA GLU A 31 -2.20 29.48 6.16
C GLU A 31 -2.28 28.48 7.33
N ALA A 32 -3.03 27.41 7.12
CA ALA A 32 -3.16 26.31 8.06
C ALA A 32 -2.68 24.99 7.41
N THR A 33 -2.17 24.09 8.24
CA THR A 33 -1.72 22.77 7.78
C THR A 33 -2.25 21.69 8.73
N ARG A 34 -2.68 20.55 8.18
CA ARG A 34 -3.07 19.36 8.94
C ARG A 34 -2.47 18.11 8.33
N ALA A 35 -1.95 17.26 9.22
CA ALA A 35 -1.49 15.94 8.84
C ALA A 35 -2.68 14.96 8.80
N VAL A 36 -2.70 14.13 7.77
CA VAL A 36 -3.76 13.15 7.49
C VAL A 36 -3.09 11.79 7.28
N SER A 37 -3.44 10.82 8.12
CA SER A 37 -2.92 9.46 7.99
C SER A 37 -3.79 8.64 7.04
N LEU A 38 -3.15 7.84 6.18
CA LEU A 38 -3.82 6.81 5.40
C LEU A 38 -4.01 5.56 6.25
N LYS A 39 -5.03 4.76 5.91
CA LYS A 39 -5.24 3.44 6.54
C LYS A 39 -4.09 2.47 6.20
N GLU A 40 -3.60 2.56 4.98
CA GLU A 40 -2.49 1.78 4.45
C GLU A 40 -1.57 2.68 3.62
N PRO A 41 -0.26 2.43 3.59
CA PRO A 41 0.66 3.17 2.72
C PRO A 41 0.25 3.04 1.26
N SER A 42 0.06 4.16 0.56
CA SER A 42 -0.37 4.16 -0.83
C SER A 42 0.36 5.18 -1.68
N ALA A 43 0.52 4.86 -2.95
CA ALA A 43 0.95 5.76 -4.02
C ALA A 43 -0.17 5.99 -5.05
N ALA A 44 -1.40 5.56 -4.75
CA ALA A 44 -2.53 5.69 -5.64
C ALA A 44 -3.24 7.03 -5.44
N ALA A 45 -3.43 7.77 -6.53
CA ALA A 45 -4.09 9.08 -6.50
C ALA A 45 -5.50 9.02 -5.88
N ALA A 46 -6.23 7.91 -6.10
CA ALA A 46 -7.56 7.69 -5.52
C ALA A 46 -7.52 7.64 -3.98
N ASP A 47 -6.56 6.92 -3.41
CA ASP A 47 -6.42 6.80 -1.95
C ASP A 47 -5.98 8.13 -1.33
N LEU A 48 -5.01 8.81 -1.96
CA LEU A 48 -4.56 10.12 -1.52
C LEU A 48 -5.71 11.14 -1.56
N LEU A 49 -6.48 11.16 -2.65
CA LEU A 49 -7.64 12.04 -2.80
C LEU A 49 -8.73 11.73 -1.77
N SER A 50 -9.02 10.45 -1.54
CA SER A 50 -9.99 10.01 -0.54
C SER A 50 -9.59 10.49 0.86
N ALA A 51 -8.31 10.37 1.22
CA ALA A 51 -7.79 10.85 2.50
C ALA A 51 -7.96 12.38 2.65
N VAL A 52 -7.60 13.16 1.63
CA VAL A 52 -7.75 14.62 1.64
C VAL A 52 -9.23 15.03 1.75
N ARG A 53 -10.11 14.41 0.95
CA ARG A 53 -11.55 14.70 0.94
C ARG A 53 -12.24 14.45 2.28
N ARG A 54 -11.73 13.51 3.08
CA ARG A 54 -12.29 13.26 4.42
C ARG A 54 -12.02 14.39 5.40
N VAL A 55 -10.92 15.12 5.24
CA VAL A 55 -10.48 16.14 6.20
C VAL A 55 -10.91 17.54 5.79
N LEU A 56 -10.98 17.85 4.49
CA LEU A 56 -11.35 19.19 4.02
C LEU A 56 -12.67 19.72 4.61
N PRO A 57 -13.77 18.95 4.71
CA PRO A 57 -15.02 19.46 5.26
C PRO A 57 -14.94 19.86 6.75
N GLU A 58 -14.03 19.24 7.51
CA GLU A 58 -13.86 19.56 8.93
C GLU A 58 -13.04 20.83 9.17
N VAL A 59 -12.21 21.23 8.19
CA VAL A 59 -11.20 22.28 8.38
C VAL A 59 -11.43 23.54 7.55
N LEU A 60 -12.28 23.45 6.53
CA LEU A 60 -12.57 24.56 5.65
C LEU A 60 -13.78 25.35 6.17
N GLU A 61 -13.50 26.51 6.73
CA GLU A 61 -14.50 27.47 7.21
C GLU A 61 -14.52 28.74 6.34
N GLY A 62 -14.70 28.59 5.01
CA GLY A 62 -14.81 29.72 4.09
C GLY A 62 -14.21 29.47 2.69
N PRO A 63 -14.13 30.52 1.86
CA PRO A 63 -13.58 30.42 0.50
C PRO A 63 -12.06 30.16 0.55
N VAL A 64 -11.65 29.07 -0.11
CA VAL A 64 -10.24 28.65 -0.18
C VAL A 64 -9.52 29.41 -1.29
N VAL A 65 -8.42 30.07 -0.92
CA VAL A 65 -7.55 30.83 -1.83
C VAL A 65 -6.40 29.95 -2.32
N GLU A 66 -5.83 29.12 -1.44
CA GLU A 66 -4.77 28.18 -1.77
C GLU A 66 -5.03 26.80 -1.15
N LEU A 67 -4.73 25.73 -1.90
CA LEU A 67 -4.75 24.36 -1.42
C LEU A 67 -3.49 23.64 -1.90
N GLY A 68 -2.77 23.00 -0.98
CA GLY A 68 -1.60 22.20 -1.29
C GLY A 68 -1.62 20.85 -0.58
N VAL A 69 -0.99 19.86 -1.20
CA VAL A 69 -0.85 18.53 -0.62
C VAL A 69 0.60 18.09 -0.75
N ARG A 70 1.17 17.62 0.35
CA ARG A 70 2.51 17.04 0.40
C ARG A 70 2.43 15.63 0.98
N ALA A 71 3.08 14.66 0.33
CA ALA A 71 3.20 13.32 0.88
C ALA A 71 4.47 13.21 1.75
N GLU A 72 4.34 12.57 2.90
CA GLU A 72 5.48 12.05 3.64
C GLU A 72 5.89 10.74 2.97
N ALA A 73 6.96 10.80 2.19
CA ALA A 73 7.37 9.68 1.37
C ALA A 73 8.01 8.57 2.20
N LEU A 74 7.51 7.36 2.02
CA LEU A 74 8.08 6.13 2.50
C LEU A 74 8.80 5.46 1.33
N ALA A 75 10.13 5.44 1.43
CA ALA A 75 10.95 4.66 0.52
C ALA A 75 10.52 3.19 0.57
N PRO A 76 10.65 2.45 -0.55
CA PRO A 76 10.40 1.02 -0.55
C PRO A 76 11.31 0.39 0.50
N GLN A 77 10.70 -0.27 1.50
CA GLN A 77 11.48 -1.06 2.42
C GLN A 77 12.22 -2.13 1.61
N ALA A 78 13.53 -2.24 1.78
CA ALA A 78 14.35 -3.29 1.16
C ALA A 78 14.03 -4.71 1.69
N GLY A 79 12.91 -4.88 2.38
CA GLY A 79 12.28 -6.17 2.64
C GLY A 79 11.35 -6.50 1.48
N LYS A 80 11.76 -7.45 0.65
CA LYS A 80 10.92 -8.08 -0.38
C LYS A 80 9.60 -8.56 0.25
N GLN A 81 8.57 -7.73 0.24
CA GLN A 81 7.20 -8.21 0.38
C GLN A 81 6.86 -8.86 -0.97
N LEU A 82 7.15 -10.16 -1.07
CA LEU A 82 6.70 -10.98 -2.17
C LEU A 82 5.17 -11.00 -2.08
N THR A 83 4.51 -10.11 -2.81
CA THR A 83 3.05 -10.17 -2.96
C THR A 83 2.70 -11.58 -3.44
N LEU A 84 1.87 -12.26 -2.65
CA LEU A 84 1.39 -13.63 -2.92
C LEU A 84 0.53 -13.72 -4.19
N PHE A 85 0.33 -12.60 -4.89
CA PHE A 85 -0.68 -12.40 -5.93
C PHE A 85 -0.10 -12.31 -7.36
N GLN A 86 0.81 -13.21 -7.72
CA GLN A 86 1.00 -13.58 -9.13
C GLN A 86 0.69 -15.07 -9.28
N LYS A 87 -0.55 -15.38 -9.69
CA LYS A 87 -1.19 -16.73 -9.72
C LYS A 87 -0.29 -17.88 -10.19
N ARG A 88 0.63 -17.66 -11.13
CA ARG A 88 1.58 -18.68 -11.63
C ARG A 88 2.93 -18.71 -10.92
N LYS A 89 3.40 -17.58 -10.37
CA LYS A 89 4.71 -17.49 -9.70
C LYS A 89 4.63 -17.84 -8.21
N ALA A 90 3.47 -17.67 -7.59
CA ALA A 90 3.29 -17.97 -6.17
C ALA A 90 3.42 -19.47 -5.85
N SER A 91 2.81 -20.34 -6.64
CA SER A 91 2.90 -21.80 -6.44
C SER A 91 4.32 -22.33 -6.66
N GLN A 92 4.97 -21.91 -7.75
CA GLN A 92 6.36 -22.30 -8.05
C GLN A 92 7.32 -21.81 -6.95
N ARG A 93 7.12 -20.59 -6.45
CA ARG A 93 7.95 -20.03 -5.39
C ARG A 93 7.72 -20.68 -4.04
N LEU A 94 6.48 -21.03 -3.71
CA LEU A 94 6.15 -21.82 -2.51
C LEU A 94 6.75 -23.23 -2.59
N ALA A 95 6.71 -23.87 -3.76
CA ALA A 95 7.37 -25.16 -3.96
C ALA A 95 8.90 -25.07 -3.77
N GLN A 96 9.52 -24.00 -4.27
CA GLN A 96 10.96 -23.76 -4.09
C GLN A 96 11.31 -23.48 -2.63
N VAL A 97 10.50 -22.67 -1.92
CA VAL A 97 10.68 -22.44 -0.47
C VAL A 97 10.50 -23.73 0.33
N GLY A 98 9.53 -24.57 -0.03
CA GLY A 98 9.35 -25.89 0.59
C GLY A 98 10.59 -26.78 0.42
N ALA A 99 11.17 -26.83 -0.78
CA ALA A 99 12.39 -27.57 -1.06
C ALA A 99 13.61 -27.03 -0.29
N ASP A 100 13.74 -25.71 -0.17
CA ASP A 100 14.83 -25.08 0.58
C ASP A 100 14.70 -25.31 2.09
N LEU A 101 13.48 -25.27 2.63
CA LEU A 101 13.20 -25.59 4.02
C LEU A 101 13.51 -27.06 4.35
N GLN A 102 13.18 -27.99 3.45
CA GLN A 102 13.53 -29.41 3.60
C GLN A 102 15.05 -29.62 3.67
N LYS A 103 15.81 -28.94 2.81
CA LYS A 103 17.28 -29.00 2.84
C LYS A 103 17.87 -28.43 4.12
N ARG A 104 17.29 -27.33 4.65
CA ARG A 104 17.79 -26.66 5.86
C ARG A 104 17.46 -27.41 7.15
N LEU A 105 16.28 -28.03 7.22
CA LEU A 105 15.80 -28.70 8.43
C LEU A 105 16.25 -30.17 8.51
N GLY A 106 16.85 -30.72 7.46
CA GLY A 106 17.37 -32.09 7.43
C GLY A 106 16.29 -33.17 7.59
N GLN A 107 15.02 -32.78 7.61
CA GLN A 107 13.86 -33.65 7.78
C GLN A 107 13.01 -33.62 6.52
N ALA A 108 12.59 -34.81 6.08
CA ALA A 108 11.64 -35.00 4.99
C ALA A 108 10.21 -34.67 5.42
N VAL A 109 9.99 -33.50 6.04
CA VAL A 109 8.63 -32.98 6.22
C VAL A 109 8.14 -32.65 4.82
N LEU A 110 7.30 -33.52 4.26
CA LEU A 110 6.77 -33.41 2.92
C LEU A 110 5.76 -32.26 2.90
N TYR A 111 6.21 -31.02 2.78
CA TYR A 111 5.32 -29.88 2.63
C TYR A 111 4.60 -29.98 1.29
N GLN A 112 3.27 -30.01 1.31
CA GLN A 112 2.45 -29.96 0.11
C GLN A 112 1.78 -28.59 -0.01
N VAL A 113 1.82 -28.01 -1.21
CA VAL A 113 1.10 -26.77 -1.49
C VAL A 113 -0.39 -27.11 -1.55
N GLN A 114 -1.15 -26.60 -0.59
CA GLN A 114 -2.61 -26.73 -0.56
C GLN A 114 -3.25 -25.42 -0.99
N THR A 115 -4.37 -25.51 -1.72
CA THR A 115 -5.20 -24.34 -2.03
C THR A 115 -6.20 -24.17 -0.89
N LEU A 116 -6.10 -23.08 -0.14
CA LEU A 116 -7.02 -22.75 0.95
C LEU A 116 -8.07 -21.78 0.40
N GLY A 117 -9.25 -22.28 0.06
CA GLY A 117 -10.40 -21.45 -0.27
C GLY A 117 -11.25 -21.93 -1.45
N PRO A 118 -12.45 -21.37 -1.63
CA PRO A 118 -13.37 -21.78 -2.68
C PRO A 118 -12.82 -21.45 -4.08
N SER A 119 -12.98 -22.38 -5.02
CA SER A 119 -12.44 -22.32 -6.39
C SER A 119 -12.99 -21.17 -7.27
N HIS A 120 -14.06 -20.51 -6.81
CA HIS A 120 -14.85 -19.51 -7.53
C HIS A 120 -14.54 -18.05 -7.16
N LEU A 121 -13.65 -17.80 -6.20
CA LEU A 121 -13.14 -16.44 -5.93
C LEU A 121 -11.97 -16.11 -6.86
N GLU A 122 -11.87 -14.84 -7.28
CA GLU A 122 -10.77 -14.37 -8.14
C GLU A 122 -9.39 -14.55 -7.47
N GLU A 123 -9.35 -14.62 -6.14
CA GLU A 123 -8.18 -14.90 -5.33
C GLU A 123 -8.13 -16.37 -4.89
N ARG A 124 -7.03 -17.04 -5.22
CA ARG A 124 -6.71 -18.39 -4.72
C ARG A 124 -5.57 -18.27 -3.73
N THR A 125 -5.83 -18.63 -2.47
CA THR A 125 -4.80 -18.66 -1.44
C THR A 125 -4.07 -19.99 -1.49
N PHE A 126 -2.74 -19.96 -1.50
CA PHE A 126 -1.90 -21.16 -1.45
C PHE A 126 -1.09 -21.13 -0.15
N ALA A 127 -1.07 -22.24 0.57
CA ALA A 127 -0.28 -22.39 1.78
C ALA A 127 0.58 -23.65 1.69
N LEU A 128 1.75 -23.61 2.34
CA LEU A 128 2.55 -24.80 2.60
C LEU A 128 2.01 -25.46 3.86
N ALA A 129 1.45 -26.65 3.72
CA ALA A 129 1.05 -27.48 4.85
C ALA A 129 2.00 -28.68 4.95
N PRO A 130 2.45 -29.07 6.14
CA PRO A 130 3.08 -30.37 6.32
C PRO A 130 2.09 -31.46 5.91
N ARG A 131 2.56 -32.50 5.20
CA ARG A 131 1.78 -33.71 4.98
C ARG A 131 1.45 -34.41 6.28
#